data_AF-U5Q1S5-F1
#
_entry.id   AF-U5Q1S5-F1
#
_cell.length_a   1.000
_cell.length_b   1.000
_cell.length_c   1.000
_cell.angle_alpha   90.00
_cell.angle_beta   90.00
_cell.angle_gamma   90.00
#
_symmetry.space_group_name_H-M   'P 1'
#
loop_
_entity.id
_entity.type
_entity.pdbx_description
1 polymer ?
#
loop_
_entity_poly.entity_id
_entity_poly.type
_entity_poly.pdbx_seq_one_letter_code
_entity_poly.pdbx_strand_id
1 'polypeptide(L)'
;MVDAEDLAFQRMEMIQTENPGAMTKHDIEENEDTEWAVVTIEDESGGNLSIEVIESDTSWKRSDLIDRYNELAEDVEIAVILPDEAFDEVASRLAKEGSPNIELLSYSDLGLIPRG
;
A
#
# COMPACT_ATOMS: atom_id res chain seq x y z
N MET A 1 -7.51 7.63 -14.14
CA MET A 1 -6.96 7.52 -12.78
C MET A 1 -7.05 6.07 -12.44
N VAL A 2 -5.98 5.49 -11.92
CA VAL A 2 -6.01 4.10 -11.49
C VAL A 2 -6.99 3.97 -10.33
N ASP A 3 -7.92 3.02 -10.44
CA ASP A 3 -8.90 2.70 -9.40
C ASP A 3 -8.20 1.96 -8.26
N ALA A 4 -7.95 2.66 -7.15
CA ALA A 4 -7.28 2.11 -5.99
C ALA A 4 -8.14 1.05 -5.27
N GLU A 5 -9.46 1.16 -5.37
CA GLU A 5 -10.40 0.20 -4.78
C GLU A 5 -10.33 -1.15 -5.52
N ASP A 6 -10.34 -1.13 -6.86
CA ASP A 6 -10.17 -2.37 -7.67
C ASP A 6 -8.83 -3.05 -7.37
N LEU A 7 -7.75 -2.29 -7.21
CA LEU A 7 -6.44 -2.85 -6.82
C LEU A 7 -6.45 -3.45 -5.41
N ALA A 8 -7.10 -2.79 -4.46
CA ALA A 8 -7.26 -3.33 -3.11
C ALA A 8 -8.05 -4.64 -3.11
N PHE A 9 -9.13 -4.72 -3.90
CA PHE A 9 -9.88 -5.98 -4.08
C PHE A 9 -9.02 -7.09 -4.67
N GLN A 10 -8.28 -6.82 -5.75
CA GLN A 10 -7.34 -7.79 -6.33
C GLN A 10 -6.33 -8.28 -5.27
N ARG A 11 -5.76 -7.36 -4.49
CA ARG A 11 -4.76 -7.69 -3.47
C ARG A 11 -5.34 -8.54 -2.33
N MET A 12 -6.53 -8.19 -1.82
CA MET A 12 -7.20 -8.96 -0.79
C MET A 12 -7.56 -10.38 -1.25
N GLU A 13 -8.01 -10.56 -2.50
CA GLU A 13 -8.29 -11.89 -3.06
C GLU A 13 -7.03 -12.75 -3.13
N MET A 14 -5.89 -12.16 -3.50
CA MET A 14 -4.59 -12.85 -3.50
C MET A 14 -4.20 -13.29 -2.08
N ILE A 15 -4.26 -12.36 -1.11
CA ILE A 15 -3.93 -12.65 0.30
C ILE A 15 -4.79 -13.78 0.85
N GLN A 16 -6.11 -13.73 0.63
CA GLN A 16 -7.03 -14.77 1.10
C GLN A 16 -6.80 -16.12 0.41
N THR A 17 -6.34 -16.11 -0.84
CA THR A 17 -5.99 -17.35 -1.56
C THR A 17 -4.73 -18.00 -0.99
N GLU A 18 -3.72 -17.20 -0.65
CA GLU A 18 -2.45 -17.66 -0.09
C GLU A 18 -2.56 -18.01 1.39
N ASN A 19 -3.35 -17.25 2.13
CA ASN A 19 -3.62 -17.43 3.54
C ASN A 19 -5.14 -17.31 3.84
N PRO A 20 -5.89 -18.43 3.75
CA PRO A 20 -7.35 -18.43 3.97
C PRO A 20 -7.80 -18.00 5.38
N GLY A 21 -6.89 -17.95 6.36
CA GLY A 21 -7.17 -17.47 7.71
C GLY A 21 -6.93 -15.97 7.89
N ALA A 22 -6.35 -15.27 6.90
CA ALA A 22 -6.13 -13.84 7.00
C ALA A 22 -7.48 -13.09 6.99
N MET A 23 -7.65 -12.18 7.94
CA MET A 23 -8.73 -11.20 7.91
C MET A 23 -8.20 -9.94 7.25
N THR A 24 -8.84 -9.54 6.15
CA THR A 24 -8.46 -8.34 5.39
C THR A 24 -9.58 -7.30 5.43
N LYS A 25 -9.23 -6.06 5.70
CA LYS A 25 -10.10 -4.89 5.53
C LYS A 25 -9.38 -3.88 4.64
N HIS A 26 -10.13 -3.10 3.85
CA HIS A 26 -9.58 -1.93 3.20
C HIS A 26 -10.38 -0.69 3.57
N ASP A 27 -9.71 0.46 3.51
CA ASP A 27 -10.29 1.79 3.53
C ASP A 27 -9.70 2.58 2.35
N ILE A 28 -10.52 3.44 1.74
CA ILE A 28 -10.08 4.35 0.68
C ILE A 28 -9.85 5.72 1.29
N GLU A 29 -8.64 6.24 1.07
CA GLU A 29 -8.23 7.57 1.47
C GLU A 29 -8.14 8.46 0.24
N GLU A 30 -8.59 9.71 0.37
CA GLU A 30 -8.67 10.65 -0.73
C GLU A 30 -8.12 12.02 -0.33
N ASN A 31 -7.49 12.71 -1.28
CA ASN A 31 -7.09 14.10 -1.13
C ASN A 31 -7.20 14.84 -2.47
N GLU A 32 -7.96 15.94 -2.49
CA GLU A 32 -8.24 16.82 -3.63
C GLU A 32 -8.63 16.09 -4.92
N ASP A 33 -7.64 15.56 -5.65
CA ASP A 33 -7.75 14.97 -6.98
C ASP A 33 -7.15 13.56 -7.07
N THR A 34 -6.89 12.90 -5.94
CA THR A 34 -6.27 11.57 -5.92
C THR A 34 -6.78 10.70 -4.78
N GLU A 35 -6.75 9.40 -4.99
CA GLU A 35 -7.09 8.39 -3.98
C GLU A 35 -6.00 7.31 -3.90
N TRP A 36 -5.96 6.63 -2.75
CA TRP A 36 -5.14 5.46 -2.49
C TRP A 36 -5.88 4.54 -1.52
N ALA A 37 -5.55 3.25 -1.52
CA ALA A 37 -6.15 2.30 -0.62
C ALA A 37 -5.20 1.97 0.53
N VAL A 38 -5.77 1.73 1.71
CA VAL A 38 -5.07 1.19 2.87
C VAL A 38 -5.70 -0.15 3.20
N VAL A 39 -4.93 -1.23 3.10
CA VAL A 39 -5.35 -2.59 3.40
C VAL A 39 -4.75 -3.01 4.73
N THR A 40 -5.61 -3.32 5.68
CA THR A 40 -5.25 -3.87 6.98
C THR A 40 -5.38 -5.39 6.94
N ILE A 41 -4.32 -6.09 7.35
CA ILE A 41 -4.26 -7.55 7.36
C ILE A 41 -4.01 -8.01 8.80
N GLU A 42 -4.86 -8.88 9.28
CA GLU A 42 -4.77 -9.51 10.60
C GLU A 42 -4.77 -11.04 10.46
N ASP A 43 -4.04 -11.74 11.33
CA ASP A 43 -4.20 -13.19 11.46
C ASP A 43 -5.52 -13.57 12.16
N GLU A 44 -5.91 -14.85 12.13
CA GLU A 44 -7.14 -15.34 12.77
C GLU A 44 -7.25 -15.03 14.27
N SER A 45 -6.12 -14.73 14.93
CA SER A 45 -6.04 -14.40 16.35
C SER A 45 -5.96 -12.89 16.64
N GLY A 46 -5.93 -12.05 15.59
CA GLY A 46 -5.73 -10.60 15.68
C GLY A 46 -4.32 -10.19 16.14
N GLY A 47 -3.34 -11.10 16.02
CA GLY A 47 -2.00 -10.95 16.62
C GLY A 47 -0.99 -10.26 15.72
N ASN A 48 -0.92 -10.66 14.45
CA ASN A 48 -0.03 -10.07 13.46
C ASN A 48 -0.80 -9.06 12.60
N LEU A 49 -0.61 -7.77 12.89
CA LEU A 49 -1.15 -6.65 12.12
C LEU A 49 -0.10 -6.17 11.13
N SER A 50 -0.40 -6.23 9.84
CA SER A 50 0.37 -5.56 8.80
C SER A 50 -0.52 -4.63 7.98
N ILE A 51 0.06 -3.54 7.48
CA ILE A 51 -0.66 -2.57 6.66
C ILE A 51 -0.04 -2.54 5.28
N GLU A 52 -0.85 -2.62 4.23
CA GLU A 52 -0.42 -2.35 2.87
C GLU A 52 -1.05 -1.05 2.36
N VAL A 53 -0.24 -0.15 1.84
CA VAL A 53 -0.71 1.10 1.21
C VAL A 53 -0.58 0.94 -0.30
N ILE A 54 -1.69 1.03 -1.03
CA ILE A 54 -1.71 0.91 -2.49
C ILE A 54 -1.94 2.29 -3.08
N GLU A 55 -0.89 2.90 -3.60
CA GLU A 55 -0.96 4.19 -4.28
C GLU A 55 -1.50 4.03 -5.70
N SER A 56 -2.27 5.00 -6.21
CA SER A 56 -2.65 5.15 -7.62
C SER A 56 -1.56 5.84 -8.46
N ASP A 57 -1.81 6.11 -9.74
CA ASP A 57 -0.89 6.79 -10.67
C ASP A 57 -0.58 8.26 -10.32
N THR A 58 -1.39 8.84 -9.44
CA THR A 58 -1.24 10.25 -9.01
C THR A 58 -0.96 10.42 -7.53
N SER A 59 -1.34 9.46 -6.69
CA SER A 59 -1.37 9.64 -5.24
C SER A 59 0.03 9.66 -4.61
N TRP A 60 1.00 8.96 -5.19
CA TRP A 60 2.41 9.01 -4.75
C TRP A 60 3.07 10.40 -4.93
N LYS A 61 2.44 11.32 -5.67
CA LYS A 61 2.96 12.68 -5.90
C LYS A 61 2.65 13.65 -4.75
N ARG A 62 1.91 13.22 -3.73
CA ARG A 62 1.58 14.02 -2.54
C ARG A 62 2.85 14.54 -1.86
N SER A 63 2.80 15.78 -1.38
CA SER A 63 3.95 16.42 -0.72
C SER A 63 4.29 15.77 0.63
N ASP A 64 3.28 15.27 1.33
CA ASP A 64 3.37 14.64 2.65
C ASP A 64 3.55 13.11 2.60
N LEU A 65 3.81 12.54 1.42
CA LEU A 65 3.89 11.09 1.19
C LEU A 65 4.74 10.35 2.23
N ILE A 66 5.99 10.81 2.41
CA ILE A 66 6.97 10.15 3.27
C ILE A 66 6.61 10.32 4.75
N ASP A 67 6.12 11.50 5.14
CA ASP A 67 5.66 11.76 6.50
C ASP A 67 4.52 10.79 6.86
N ARG A 68 3.57 10.58 5.94
CA ARG A 68 2.46 9.63 6.15
C ARG A 68 2.90 8.18 6.24
N TYR A 69 3.84 7.75 5.41
CA TYR A 69 4.38 6.39 5.53
C TYR A 69 5.11 6.19 6.86
N ASN A 70 5.87 7.19 7.30
CA ASN A 70 6.57 7.14 8.57
C ASN A 70 5.60 7.08 9.76
N GLU A 71 4.54 7.88 9.75
CA GLU A 71 3.48 7.85 10.77
C GLU A 71 2.81 6.47 10.87
N LEU A 72 2.51 5.84 9.73
CA LEU A 72 1.94 4.48 9.73
C LEU A 72 2.94 3.43 10.20
N ALA A 73 4.23 3.59 9.88
CA ALA A 73 5.29 2.64 10.17
C ALA A 73 5.88 2.77 11.60
N GLU A 74 5.31 3.60 12.47
CA GLU A 74 5.82 3.81 13.85
C GLU A 74 5.75 2.51 14.68
N ASP A 75 4.63 1.81 14.63
CA ASP A 75 4.34 0.64 15.48
C ASP A 75 4.11 -0.67 14.69
N VAL A 76 4.04 -0.60 13.37
CA VAL A 76 3.74 -1.74 12.49
C VAL A 76 4.65 -1.77 11.27
N GLU A 77 4.86 -2.96 10.71
CA GLU A 77 5.47 -3.11 9.39
C GLU A 77 4.45 -2.72 8.32
N ILE A 78 4.88 -1.90 7.36
CA ILE A 78 4.04 -1.51 6.23
C ILE A 78 4.70 -1.88 4.91
N ALA A 79 3.89 -2.33 3.96
CA ALA A 79 4.29 -2.44 2.57
C ALA A 79 3.61 -1.34 1.75
N VAL A 80 4.38 -0.55 1.01
CA VAL A 80 3.85 0.44 0.09
C VAL A 80 3.95 -0.12 -1.31
N ILE A 81 2.80 -0.27 -1.95
CA ILE A 81 2.60 -0.82 -3.27
C ILE A 81 2.39 0.33 -4.26
N LEU A 82 3.28 0.43 -5.25
CA LEU A 82 3.38 1.56 -6.15
C LEU A 82 3.17 1.16 -7.62
N PRO A 83 2.71 2.09 -8.47
CA PRO A 83 2.90 1.96 -9.92
C PRO A 83 4.38 1.76 -10.24
N ASP A 84 4.69 0.93 -11.23
CA ASP A 84 6.08 0.62 -11.60
C ASP A 84 6.91 1.87 -11.94
N GLU A 85 6.30 2.88 -12.55
CA GLU A 85 6.97 4.14 -12.90
C GLU A 85 7.34 5.02 -11.70
N ALA A 86 6.68 4.82 -10.55
CA ALA A 86 6.88 5.60 -9.33
C ALA A 86 7.96 5.00 -8.41
N PHE A 87 8.25 3.71 -8.59
CA PHE A 87 9.04 2.92 -7.62
C PHE A 87 10.40 3.55 -7.32
N ASP A 88 11.22 3.82 -8.35
CA ASP A 88 12.58 4.33 -8.17
C ASP A 88 12.62 5.72 -7.51
N GLU A 89 11.63 6.57 -7.82
CA GLU A 89 11.55 7.92 -7.25
C GLU A 89 11.17 7.87 -5.77
N VAL A 90 10.15 7.08 -5.41
CA VAL A 90 9.72 6.92 -4.02
C VAL A 90 10.78 6.21 -3.20
N ALA A 91 11.43 5.17 -3.74
CA ALA A 91 12.56 4.50 -3.10
C ALA A 91 13.70 5.49 -2.77
N SER A 92 14.02 6.39 -3.71
CA SER A 92 15.05 7.41 -3.51
C SER A 92 14.68 8.44 -2.43
N ARG A 93 13.38 8.72 -2.21
CA ARG A 93 12.88 9.57 -1.13
C ARG A 93 12.95 8.85 0.21
N LEU A 94 12.44 7.62 0.28
CA LEU A 94 12.48 6.78 1.50
C LEU A 94 13.91 6.48 1.96
N ALA A 95 14.86 6.30 1.04
CA ALA A 95 16.27 6.08 1.41
C ALA A 95 16.89 7.25 2.22
N LYS A 96 16.30 8.45 2.16
CA LYS A 96 16.79 9.64 2.89
C LYS A 96 16.08 9.85 4.22
N GLU A 97 14.78 9.60 4.24
CA GLU A 97 13.86 10.09 5.27
C GLU A 97 12.90 9.01 5.81
N GLY A 98 12.92 7.81 5.23
CA GLY A 98 11.98 6.72 5.52
C GLY A 98 12.34 5.90 6.76
N SER A 99 11.30 5.40 7.43
CA SER A 99 11.39 4.41 8.50
C SER A 99 11.91 3.07 7.96
N PRO A 100 12.73 2.34 8.74
CA PRO A 100 13.20 1.00 8.36
C PRO A 100 12.09 -0.07 8.32
N ASN A 101 10.90 0.23 8.86
CA ASN A 101 9.75 -0.66 8.87
C ASN A 101 8.90 -0.57 7.59
N ILE A 102 9.40 0.12 6.56
CA ILE A 102 8.71 0.33 5.28
C ILE A 102 9.36 -0.54 4.22
N GLU A 103 8.57 -1.43 3.62
CA GLU A 103 8.91 -2.16 2.40
C GLU A 103 8.26 -1.48 1.19
N LEU A 104 8.93 -1.51 0.04
CA LEU A 104 8.36 -1.07 -1.24
C LEU A 104 8.15 -2.27 -2.16
N LEU A 105 6.99 -2.30 -2.81
CA LEU A 105 6.62 -3.27 -3.83
C LEU A 105 6.04 -2.54 -5.04
N SER A 106 6.24 -3.05 -6.24
CA SER A 106 5.55 -2.56 -7.43
C SER A 106 4.29 -3.37 -7.72
N TYR A 107 3.38 -2.83 -8.54
CA TYR A 107 2.25 -3.60 -9.06
C TYR A 107 2.70 -4.88 -9.76
N SER A 108 3.77 -4.80 -10.55
CA SER A 108 4.30 -5.95 -11.29
C SER A 108 4.90 -7.02 -10.36
N ASP A 109 5.49 -6.63 -9.23
CA ASP A 109 5.98 -7.59 -8.22
C ASP A 109 4.84 -8.46 -7.68
N LEU A 110 3.65 -7.89 -7.56
CA LEU A 110 2.44 -8.55 -7.04
C LEU A 110 1.50 -9.07 -8.13
N GLY A 111 1.79 -8.80 -9.40
CA GLY A 111 0.91 -9.15 -10.52
C GLY A 111 -0.43 -8.39 -10.51
N LEU A 112 -0.49 -7.21 -9.88
CA LEU A 112 -1.68 -6.37 -9.87
C LEU A 112 -1.89 -5.72 -11.24
N ILE A 113 -3.15 -5.65 -11.68
CA ILE A 113 -3.50 -5.12 -13.00
C ILE A 113 -4.29 -3.83 -12.81
N PRO A 114 -3.66 -2.65 -12.98
CA PRO A 114 -4.36 -1.38 -12.82
C PRO A 114 -5.43 -1.21 -13.90
N ARG A 115 -6.63 -0.82 -13.49
CA ARG A 115 -7.74 -0.40 -14.35
C ARG A 115 -8.02 1.09 -14.08
N GLY A 116 -8.55 1.78 -15.07
CA GLY A 116 -8.90 3.20 -14.95
C GLY A 116 -10.08 3.59 -15.81
#